data_AF-X1JKX7-F1
#
_entry.id   AF-X1JKX7-F1
#
_cell.length_a   1.000
_cell.length_b   1.000
_cell.length_c   1.000
_cell.angle_alpha   90.00
_cell.angle_beta   90.00
_cell.angle_gamma   90.00
#
_symmetry.space_group_name_H-M   'P 1'
#
loop_
_entity.id
_entity.type
_entity.pdbx_description
1 polymer ?
#
loop_
_entity_poly.entity_id
_entity_poly.type
_entity_poly.pdbx_seq_one_letter_code
_entity_poly.pdbx_strand_id
1 'polypeptide(L)'
;MKYLKENIIDLPLVIEFRNISWINDETFEFLEQNELGFCCVDQPKLRGLIPPVTKITSDIAYVRFHGRNSQKWWHHKKAYERYDYEYKQDELLEWVPKIKEMDKKANKTL
;
A
#
# COMPACT_ATOMS: atom_id res chain seq x y z
N MET A 1 -15.02 6.48 -3.43
CA MET A 1 -14.82 5.04 -3.19
C MET A 1 -16.13 4.26 -3.34
N LYS A 2 -17.23 4.61 -2.66
CA LYS A 2 -18.57 3.98 -2.86
C LYS A 2 -19.01 3.91 -4.32
N TYR A 3 -18.98 5.04 -5.03
CA TYR A 3 -19.29 5.10 -6.45
C TYR A 3 -18.51 4.08 -7.29
N LEU A 4 -17.21 3.87 -7.01
CA LEU A 4 -16.41 2.89 -7.75
C LEU A 4 -16.84 1.46 -7.43
N LYS A 5 -17.12 1.13 -6.17
CA LYS A 5 -17.63 -0.19 -5.77
C LYS A 5 -18.99 -0.49 -6.38
N GLU A 6 -19.86 0.52 -6.49
CA GLU A 6 -21.20 0.38 -7.08
C GLU A 6 -21.17 0.22 -8.61
N ASN A 7 -20.17 0.79 -9.29
CA ASN A 7 -20.11 0.82 -10.75
C ASN A 7 -19.10 -0.17 -11.35
N ILE A 8 -18.13 -0.66 -10.57
CA ILE A 8 -17.18 -1.69 -10.98
C ILE A 8 -17.56 -2.98 -10.25
N ILE A 9 -18.48 -3.72 -10.87
CA ILE A 9 -19.07 -4.94 -10.33
C ILE A 9 -18.19 -6.14 -10.70
N ASP A 10 -18.17 -7.16 -9.85
CA ASP A 10 -17.47 -8.44 -10.04
C ASP A 10 -15.94 -8.39 -10.21
N LEU A 11 -15.32 -7.22 -9.97
CA LEU A 11 -13.86 -7.09 -9.94
C LEU A 11 -13.40 -6.69 -8.55
N PRO A 12 -12.33 -7.33 -8.02
CA PRO A 12 -11.77 -6.90 -6.76
C PRO A 12 -11.10 -5.52 -6.93
N LEU A 13 -11.42 -4.61 -6.02
CA LEU A 13 -10.87 -3.26 -6.00
C LEU A 13 -9.84 -3.13 -4.88
N VAL A 14 -8.68 -2.57 -5.20
CA VAL A 14 -7.62 -2.25 -4.24
C VAL A 14 -7.36 -0.75 -4.29
N ILE A 15 -7.41 -0.10 -3.13
CA ILE A 15 -7.25 1.35 -2.98
C ILE A 15 -5.88 1.65 -2.37
N GLU A 16 -5.15 2.55 -3.02
CA GLU A 16 -3.85 2.98 -2.56
C GLU A 16 -3.89 4.45 -2.15
N PHE A 17 -3.55 4.71 -0.89
CA PHE A 17 -3.41 6.06 -0.37
C PHE A 17 -1.95 6.54 -0.49
N ARG A 18 -1.79 7.87 -0.48
CA ARG A 18 -0.48 8.55 -0.57
C ARG A 18 -0.23 9.55 0.55
N ASN A 19 -1.18 9.69 1.47
CA ASN A 19 -1.07 10.59 2.61
C ASN A 19 -1.41 9.84 3.89
N ILE A 20 -0.62 10.07 4.93
CA ILE A 20 -0.78 9.48 6.26
C ILE A 20 -2.14 9.79 6.91
N SER A 21 -2.81 10.88 6.52
CA SER A 21 -4.12 11.26 7.05
C SER A 21 -5.20 10.19 6.86
N TRP A 22 -5.03 9.31 5.87
CA TRP A 22 -5.95 8.19 5.57
C TRP A 22 -5.65 6.94 6.39
N ILE A 23 -4.60 6.93 7.21
CA ILE A 23 -4.23 5.79 8.05
C ILE A 23 -4.86 6.00 9.42
N ASN A 24 -6.14 5.67 9.50
CA ASN A 24 -6.96 5.76 10.70
C ASN A 24 -8.04 4.67 10.67
N ASP A 25 -8.63 4.39 11.83
CA ASP A 25 -9.60 3.30 11.99
C ASP A 25 -10.86 3.51 11.14
N GLU A 26 -11.39 4.73 11.05
CA GLU A 26 -12.55 5.07 10.21
C GLU A 26 -12.34 4.69 8.74
N THR A 27 -11.14 4.93 8.21
CA THR A 27 -10.80 4.56 6.82
C THR A 27 -10.73 3.04 6.66
N PHE A 28 -10.10 2.32 7.61
CA PHE A 28 -9.99 0.86 7.53
C PHE A 28 -11.36 0.19 7.66
N GLU A 29 -12.18 0.62 8.61
CA GLU A 29 -13.55 0.15 8.78
C GLU A 29 -14.38 0.39 7.52
N PHE A 30 -14.27 1.57 6.92
CA PHE A 30 -14.94 1.86 5.65
C PHE A 30 -14.50 0.91 4.53
N LEU A 31 -13.20 0.64 4.40
CA LEU A 31 -12.70 -0.29 3.38
C LEU A 31 -13.22 -1.71 3.61
N GLU A 32 -13.17 -2.20 4.85
CA GLU A 32 -13.65 -3.52 5.25
C GLU A 32 -15.15 -3.69 4.97
N GLN A 33 -15.98 -2.72 5.37
CA GLN A 33 -17.43 -2.73 5.15
C GLN A 33 -17.83 -2.74 3.68
N ASN A 34 -16.94 -2.28 2.78
CA ASN A 34 -17.20 -2.20 1.34
C ASN A 34 -16.35 -3.23 0.55
N GLU A 35 -15.67 -4.15 1.24
CA GLU A 35 -14.79 -5.18 0.66
C GLU A 35 -13.74 -4.58 -0.30
N LEU A 36 -13.22 -3.40 0.05
CA LEU A 36 -12.17 -2.72 -0.72
C LEU A 36 -10.82 -3.10 -0.13
N GLY A 37 -9.93 -3.65 -0.95
CA GLY A 37 -8.57 -4.00 -0.53
C GLY A 37 -7.74 -2.75 -0.24
N PHE A 38 -6.93 -2.81 0.81
CA PHE A 38 -5.95 -1.78 1.13
C PHE A 38 -4.62 -2.11 0.46
N CYS A 39 -4.11 -1.20 -0.36
CA CYS A 39 -2.77 -1.33 -0.90
C CYS A 39 -1.75 -0.98 0.18
N CYS A 40 -1.05 -1.99 0.68
CA CYS A 40 0.13 -1.81 1.49
C CYS A 40 1.23 -1.19 0.62
N VAL A 41 2.01 -0.25 1.16
CA VAL A 41 3.03 0.45 0.39
C VAL A 41 4.37 0.42 1.12
N ASP A 42 5.44 0.16 0.36
CA ASP A 42 6.80 0.52 0.76
C ASP A 42 7.22 1.77 0.00
N GLN A 43 7.63 2.79 0.75
CA GLN A 43 8.07 4.08 0.24
C GLN A 43 9.01 4.73 1.27
N PRO A 44 9.69 5.84 0.96
CA PRO A 44 10.61 6.46 1.90
C PRO A 44 9.89 6.95 3.17
N LYS A 45 10.61 6.97 4.29
CA LYS A 45 10.10 7.50 5.57
C LYS A 45 10.20 9.03 5.58
N LEU A 46 9.24 9.70 4.94
CA LEU A 46 9.13 11.16 4.89
C LEU A 46 7.83 11.64 5.54
N ARG A 47 7.84 12.87 6.05
CA ARG A 47 6.63 13.49 6.64
C ARG A 47 5.48 13.48 5.63
N GLY A 48 4.31 13.01 6.07
CA GLY A 48 3.10 12.93 5.26
C GLY A 48 2.96 11.63 4.47
N LEU A 49 4.04 10.85 4.30
CA LEU A 49 3.96 9.52 3.68
C LEU A 49 3.50 8.47 4.67
N ILE A 50 2.94 7.41 4.12
CA ILE A 50 2.40 6.25 4.84
C ILE A 50 3.57 5.32 5.23
N PRO A 51 3.70 4.92 6.51
CA PRO A 51 4.64 3.89 6.94
C PRO A 51 4.23 2.52 6.37
N PRO A 52 5.07 1.47 6.49
CA PRO A 52 4.76 0.13 5.97
C PRO A 52 3.66 -0.56 6.80
N VAL A 53 2.42 -0.11 6.64
CA VAL A 53 1.19 -0.66 7.25
C VAL A 53 0.74 -1.88 6.46
N THR A 54 0.45 -2.98 7.15
CA THR A 54 0.06 -4.27 6.54
C THR A 54 -1.36 -4.69 6.95
N LYS A 55 -2.33 -3.78 6.74
CA LYS A 55 -3.75 -4.04 7.02
C LYS A 55 -4.38 -4.79 5.86
N ILE A 56 -5.21 -5.78 6.18
CA ILE A 56 -5.99 -6.56 5.21
C ILE A 56 -7.45 -6.18 5.41
N THR A 57 -8.05 -5.58 4.39
CA THR A 57 -9.42 -5.04 4.43
C THR A 57 -10.36 -5.71 3.41
N SER A 58 -9.87 -6.74 2.71
CA SER A 58 -10.64 -7.59 1.82
C SER A 58 -9.92 -8.93 1.65
N ASP A 59 -10.47 -9.80 0.81
CA ASP A 59 -9.87 -11.09 0.44
C ASP A 59 -8.52 -10.99 -0.27
N ILE A 60 -8.11 -9.78 -0.68
CA ILE A 60 -6.83 -9.52 -1.34
C ILE A 60 -5.88 -8.77 -0.41
N ALA A 61 -4.74 -9.40 -0.14
CA ALA A 61 -3.54 -8.73 0.34
C ALA A 61 -2.77 -8.19 -0.87
N TYR A 62 -2.46 -6.89 -0.88
CA TYR A 62 -1.78 -6.26 -2.01
C TYR A 62 -0.65 -5.36 -1.51
N VAL A 63 0.57 -5.52 -2.03
CA VAL A 63 1.72 -4.66 -1.70
C VAL A 63 2.33 -4.00 -2.93
N ARG A 64 2.64 -2.70 -2.83
CA ARG A 64 3.39 -1.97 -3.85
C ARG A 64 4.70 -1.41 -3.29
N PHE A 65 5.80 -1.82 -3.90
CA PHE A 65 7.13 -1.30 -3.63
C PHE A 65 7.41 -0.12 -4.55
N HIS A 66 7.53 1.08 -3.98
CA HIS A 66 7.82 2.30 -4.73
C HIS A 66 9.30 2.71 -4.69
N GLY A 67 10.13 1.95 -4.00
CA GLY A 67 11.50 2.37 -3.68
C GLY A 67 11.54 3.36 -2.51
N ARG A 68 12.73 3.59 -1.97
CA ARG A 68 12.95 4.45 -0.81
C ARG A 68 13.85 5.65 -1.11
N ASN A 69 13.84 6.16 -2.36
CA ASN A 69 14.61 7.34 -2.76
C ASN A 69 14.07 8.64 -2.13
N SER A 70 14.42 8.87 -0.87
CA SER A 70 13.98 10.04 -0.09
C SER A 70 14.48 11.37 -0.67
N GLN A 71 15.67 11.36 -1.27
CA GLN A 71 16.30 12.57 -1.83
C GLN A 71 15.53 13.11 -3.04
N LYS A 72 15.00 12.22 -3.89
CA LYS A 72 14.28 12.57 -5.11
C LYS A 72 12.76 12.54 -4.98
N TRP A 73 12.23 12.05 -3.85
CA TRP A 73 10.79 11.85 -3.71
C TRP A 73 9.97 13.13 -3.93
N TRP A 74 10.41 14.25 -3.32
CA TRP A 74 9.80 15.58 -3.46
C TRP A 74 10.58 16.51 -4.39
N HIS A 75 11.90 16.33 -4.50
CA HIS A 75 12.80 17.22 -5.22
C HIS A 75 13.49 16.51 -6.40
N HIS A 76 12.68 16.09 -7.38
CA HIS A 76 13.15 15.53 -8.64
C HIS A 76 13.03 16.54 -9.79
N LYS A 77 13.86 16.36 -10.82
CA LYS A 77 13.71 17.05 -12.11
C LYS A 77 12.75 16.28 -13.02
N LYS A 78 12.75 14.95 -12.94
CA LYS A 78 11.88 14.05 -13.69
C LYS A 78 11.16 13.10 -12.75
N ALA A 79 9.87 12.87 -12.97
CA ALA A 79 9.02 12.10 -12.06
C ALA A 79 9.54 10.69 -11.74
N TYR A 80 10.20 10.04 -12.71
CA TYR A 80 10.74 8.68 -12.51
C TYR A 80 11.90 8.63 -11.51
N GLU A 81 12.62 9.73 -11.26
CA GLU A 81 13.74 9.76 -10.29
C GLU A 81 13.27 9.39 -8.87
N ARG A 82 11.97 9.54 -8.58
CA ARG A 82 11.36 9.06 -7.34
C ARG A 82 11.53 7.54 -7.15
N TYR A 83 11.45 6.79 -8.25
CA TYR A 83 11.45 5.33 -8.28
C TYR A 83 12.82 4.77 -8.69
N ASP A 84 13.80 5.64 -8.95
CA ASP A 84 15.19 5.26 -9.19
C ASP A 84 15.81 4.82 -7.87
N TYR A 85 15.56 3.56 -7.51
CA TYR A 85 15.94 2.97 -6.24
C TYR A 85 16.14 1.47 -6.40
N GLU A 86 17.31 0.99 -5.97
CA GLU A 86 17.60 -0.43 -5.84
C GLU A 86 17.48 -0.81 -4.37
N TYR A 87 16.55 -1.72 -4.08
CA TYR A 87 16.38 -2.25 -2.74
C TYR A 87 17.57 -3.07 -2.32
N LYS A 88 18.05 -2.84 -1.10
CA LYS A 88 19.03 -3.74 -0.49
C LYS A 88 18.34 -5.00 0.01
N GLN A 89 19.12 -6.07 0.14
CA GLN A 89 18.61 -7.37 0.58
C GLN A 89 17.94 -7.30 1.97
N ASP A 90 18.53 -6.58 2.92
CA ASP A 90 17.99 -6.38 4.26
C ASP A 90 16.61 -5.69 4.22
N GLU A 91 16.43 -4.70 3.36
CA GLU A 91 15.16 -3.99 3.19
C GLU A 91 14.05 -4.89 2.63
N LEU A 92 14.38 -5.80 1.72
CA LEU A 92 13.44 -6.80 1.22
C LEU A 92 13.13 -7.85 2.30
N LEU A 93 14.15 -8.26 3.07
CA LEU A 93 13.98 -9.20 4.19
C LEU A 93 13.06 -8.65 5.29
N GLU A 94 13.01 -7.32 5.50
CA GLU A 94 12.03 -6.69 6.40
C GLU A 94 10.57 -6.96 6.01
N TRP A 95 10.31 -7.25 4.73
CA TRP A 95 8.96 -7.48 4.20
C TRP A 95 8.54 -8.95 4.17
N VAL A 96 9.49 -9.88 4.12
CA VAL A 96 9.21 -11.33 4.12
C VAL A 96 8.26 -11.75 5.25
N PRO A 97 8.50 -11.43 6.54
CA PRO A 97 7.57 -11.82 7.59
C PRO A 97 6.21 -11.14 7.47
N LYS A 98 6.17 -9.87 7.02
CA LYS A 98 4.92 -9.11 6.85
C LYS A 98 4.04 -9.74 5.78
N ILE A 99 4.63 -10.08 4.63
CA ILE A 99 3.92 -10.72 3.51
C ILE A 99 3.42 -12.11 3.93
N LYS A 100 4.22 -12.89 4.66
CA LYS A 100 3.76 -14.19 5.21
C LYS A 100 2.58 -14.05 6.16
N GLU A 101 2.54 -13.00 6.99
CA GLU A 101 1.40 -12.74 7.87
C GLU A 101 0.16 -12.26 7.10
N MET A 102 0.35 -11.48 6.04
CA MET A 102 -0.73 -11.08 5.13
C MET A 102 -1.33 -12.30 4.41
N ASP A 103 -0.48 -13.20 3.94
CA ASP A 103 -0.86 -14.41 3.21
C ASP A 103 -1.66 -15.43 4.03
N LYS A 104 -1.45 -15.45 5.36
CA LYS A 104 -2.28 -16.24 6.27
C LYS A 104 -3.69 -15.71 6.45
N LYS A 105 -3.93 -14.43 6.13
CA LYS A 105 -5.18 -13.71 6.45
C LYS A 105 -6.02 -13.43 5.22
N ALA A 106 -5.40 -13.33 4.05
CA ALA A 106 -6.08 -13.08 2.78
C ALA A 106 -6.23 -14.38 1.98
N ASN A 107 -7.26 -14.44 1.13
CA ASN A 107 -7.43 -15.55 0.18
C ASN A 107 -6.41 -15.49 -0.96
N LYS A 108 -5.92 -14.28 -1.28
CA LYS A 108 -4.91 -14.06 -2.31
C LYS A 108 -3.94 -12.94 -1.93
N THR A 109 -2.65 -13.19 -2.08
CA THR A 109 -1.59 -12.20 -1.88
C THR A 109 -0.94 -11.81 -3.21
N LEU A 110 -0.81 -10.51 -3.45
CA LEU A 110 -0.30 -9.90 -4.68
C LEU A 110 0.74 -8.80 -4.40
#